data_AF-A0A9D1PSG2-F1
#
_entry.id   AF-A0A9D1PSG2-F1
#
_cell.length_a   1.000
_cell.length_b   1.000
_cell.length_c   1.000
_cell.angle_alpha   90.00
_cell.angle_beta   90.00
_cell.angle_gamma   90.00
#
_symmetry.space_group_name_H-M   'P 1'
#
loop_
_entity.id
_entity.type
_entity.pdbx_description
1 polymer ?
#
loop_
_entity_poly.entity_id
_entity_poly.type
_entity_poly.pdbx_seq_one_letter_code
_entity_poly.pdbx_strand_id
1 'polypeptide(L)'
;MAKKASVKAVGDFLLKLFVGLLFICIGIQGIAGERSNDLYREIGNNTVNIILGIVLLLCGLFIIIPLFTAGAVKASLTKWSMIVTAVVWILIIVISDFVYGFRGISGIEIFYWLETFIYHLLILTCILNASKSAFKKIVA
;
A
#
# COMPACT_ATOMS: atom_id res chain seq x y z
N MET A 1 7.28 -28.00 -16.23
CA MET A 1 6.10 -27.23 -15.73
C MET A 1 6.10 -27.00 -14.21
N ALA A 2 6.47 -27.97 -13.37
CA ALA A 2 6.49 -27.82 -11.90
C ALA A 2 7.37 -26.67 -11.35
N LYS A 3 8.59 -26.48 -11.87
CA LYS A 3 9.52 -25.42 -11.42
C LYS A 3 9.00 -23.99 -11.66
N LYS A 4 8.13 -23.79 -12.66
CA LYS A 4 7.53 -22.47 -12.98
C LYS A 4 6.36 -22.16 -12.03
N ALA A 5 5.66 -23.19 -11.55
CA ALA A 5 4.57 -23.04 -10.58
C ALA A 5 5.10 -22.70 -9.18
N SER A 6 6.24 -23.27 -8.76
CA SER A 6 6.85 -22.96 -7.46
C SER A 6 7.39 -21.54 -7.38
N VAL A 7 8.05 -21.04 -8.43
CA VAL A 7 8.57 -19.66 -8.48
C VAL A 7 7.44 -18.64 -8.41
N LYS A 8 6.32 -18.89 -9.12
CA LYS A 8 5.15 -18.01 -9.07
C LYS A 8 4.53 -17.98 -7.67
N ALA A 9 4.39 -19.12 -7.00
CA ALA A 9 3.84 -19.20 -5.66
C ALA A 9 4.69 -18.43 -4.63
N VAL A 10 6.02 -18.57 -4.71
CA VAL A 10 6.95 -17.80 -3.87
C VAL A 10 6.85 -16.30 -4.16
N GLY A 11 6.75 -15.91 -5.44
CA GLY A 11 6.56 -14.52 -5.83
C GLY A 11 5.27 -13.92 -5.26
N ASP A 12 4.14 -14.62 -5.40
CA ASP A 12 2.84 -14.18 -4.88
C ASP A 12 2.85 -14.08 -3.33
N PHE A 13 3.54 -15.01 -2.66
CA PHE A 13 3.73 -14.98 -1.22
C PHE A 13 4.54 -13.75 -0.78
N LEU A 14 5.73 -13.54 -1.37
CA LEU A 14 6.61 -12.42 -1.03
C LEU A 14 5.95 -11.07 -1.31
N LEU A 15 5.23 -10.96 -2.44
CA LEU A 15 4.52 -9.74 -2.80
C LEU A 15 3.48 -9.37 -1.74
N LYS A 16 2.64 -10.32 -1.31
CA LYS A 16 1.64 -10.08 -0.27
C LYS A 16 2.28 -9.80 1.09
N LEU A 17 3.37 -10.49 1.41
CA LEU A 17 4.11 -10.26 2.64
C LEU A 17 4.66 -8.83 2.69
N PHE A 18 5.35 -8.38 1.64
CA PHE A 18 5.94 -7.04 1.59
C PHE A 18 4.88 -5.93 1.55
N VAL A 19 3.80 -6.12 0.79
CA VAL A 19 2.66 -5.17 0.81
C VAL A 19 2.05 -5.10 2.21
N GLY A 20 1.80 -6.24 2.84
CA GLY A 20 1.28 -6.28 4.19
C GLY A 20 2.18 -5.57 5.20
N LEU A 21 3.50 -5.81 5.13
CA LEU A 21 4.48 -5.19 6.03
C LEU A 21 4.56 -3.68 5.81
N LEU A 22 4.55 -3.22 4.56
CA LEU A 22 4.53 -1.81 4.22
C LEU A 22 3.36 -1.09 4.91
N PHE A 23 2.15 -1.64 4.81
CA PHE A 23 0.97 -1.03 5.43
C PHE A 23 0.93 -1.13 6.95
N ILE A 24 1.55 -2.15 7.53
CA ILE A 24 1.78 -2.19 8.99
C ILE A 24 2.71 -1.03 9.38
N CYS A 25 3.84 -0.85 8.69
CA CYS A 25 4.78 0.23 8.98
C CYS A 25 4.13 1.62 8.85
N ILE A 26 3.38 1.86 7.76
CA ILE A 26 2.67 3.13 7.56
C ILE A 26 1.58 3.31 8.61
N GLY A 27 0.88 2.24 8.99
CA GLY A 27 -0.13 2.27 10.03
C GLY A 27 0.45 2.68 11.39
N ILE A 28 1.59 2.09 11.76
CA ILE A 28 2.34 2.44 12.98
C ILE A 28 2.78 3.91 12.95
N GLN A 29 3.31 4.39 11.82
CA GLN A 29 3.70 5.80 11.66
C GLN A 29 2.52 6.75 11.91
N GLY A 30 1.31 6.42 11.43
CA GLY A 30 0.11 7.22 11.64
C GLY A 30 -0.33 7.26 13.10
N ILE A 31 -0.28 6.11 13.78
CA ILE A 31 -0.61 5.98 15.20
C ILE A 31 0.41 6.74 16.07
N ALA A 32 1.69 6.68 15.70
CA ALA A 32 2.77 7.41 16.38
C ALA A 32 2.71 8.93 16.16
N GLY A 33 1.85 9.42 15.26
CA GLY A 33 1.76 10.83 14.90
C GLY A 33 2.95 11.33 14.08
N GLU A 34 3.63 10.43 13.36
CA GLU A 34 4.81 10.76 12.57
C GLU A 34 4.43 11.63 11.37
N ARG A 35 4.95 12.86 11.34
CA ARG A 35 4.66 13.86 10.30
C ARG A 35 5.73 13.90 9.21
N SER A 36 6.79 13.09 9.31
CA SER A 36 7.73 12.89 8.21
C SER A 36 7.08 12.17 7.01
N ASN A 37 5.94 11.52 7.22
CA ASN A 37 5.15 10.91 6.15
C ASN A 37 4.24 11.95 5.50
N ASP A 38 4.38 12.15 4.20
CA ASP A 38 3.62 13.15 3.45
C ASP A 38 2.10 13.01 3.60
N LEU A 39 1.58 11.77 3.67
CA LEU A 39 0.14 11.53 3.88
C LEU A 39 -0.35 12.16 5.18
N TYR A 40 0.34 11.87 6.28
CA TYR A 40 -0.04 12.34 7.61
C TYR A 40 0.27 13.83 7.82
N ARG A 41 1.31 14.33 7.14
CA ARG A 41 1.63 15.77 7.12
C ARG A 41 0.49 16.57 6.49
N GLU A 42 0.01 16.13 5.33
CA GLU A 42 -0.98 16.87 4.54
C GLU A 42 -2.40 16.77 5.13
N ILE A 43 -2.75 15.66 5.80
CA ILE A 43 -4.01 15.56 6.55
C ILE A 43 -4.03 16.58 7.72
N GLY A 44 -2.89 16.85 8.34
CA GLY A 44 -2.72 17.90 9.37
C GLY A 44 -3.50 17.68 10.68
N ASN A 45 -4.39 16.68 10.74
CA ASN A 45 -5.23 16.36 11.89
C ASN A 45 -4.77 15.08 12.58
N ASN A 46 -4.30 15.21 13.83
CA ASN A 46 -3.73 14.10 14.58
C ASN A 46 -4.72 12.95 14.83
N THR A 47 -5.99 13.27 15.12
CA THR A 47 -7.02 12.26 15.34
C THR A 47 -7.30 11.46 14.07
N VAL A 48 -7.39 12.14 12.93
CA VAL A 48 -7.60 11.48 11.63
C VAL A 48 -6.39 10.61 11.25
N ASN A 49 -5.17 11.08 11.53
CA ASN A 49 -3.94 10.31 11.29
C ASN A 49 -3.91 9.01 12.11
N ILE A 50 -4.31 9.07 13.39
CA ILE A 50 -4.38 7.88 14.25
C ILE A 50 -5.43 6.89 13.71
N ILE A 51 -6.62 7.38 13.36
CA ILE A 51 -7.69 6.52 12.82
C ILE A 51 -7.24 5.86 11.51
N LEU A 52 -6.69 6.63 10.59
CA LEU A 52 -6.14 6.12 9.33
C LEU A 52 -5.02 5.12 9.59
N GLY A 53 -4.12 5.42 10.53
CA GLY A 53 -3.03 4.53 10.92
C GLY A 53 -3.54 3.18 11.43
N ILE A 54 -4.57 3.17 12.29
CA ILE A 54 -5.23 1.93 12.76
C ILE A 54 -5.83 1.16 11.59
N VAL A 55 -6.56 1.83 10.69
CA VAL A 55 -7.18 1.18 9.52
C VAL A 55 -6.12 0.53 8.62
N LEU A 56 -5.01 1.23 8.35
CA LEU A 56 -3.92 0.73 7.53
C LEU A 56 -3.17 -0.44 8.19
N LEU A 57 -2.92 -0.34 9.50
CA LEU A 57 -2.31 -1.41 10.27
C LEU A 57 -3.18 -2.68 10.21
N LEU A 58 -4.49 -2.56 10.44
CA LEU A 58 -5.43 -3.67 10.35
C LEU A 58 -5.46 -4.26 8.94
N CYS A 59 -5.42 -3.42 7.89
CA CYS A 59 -5.36 -3.91 6.52
C CYS A 59 -4.08 -4.71 6.25
N GLY A 60 -2.93 -4.24 6.72
CA GLY A 60 -1.66 -4.98 6.62
C GLY A 60 -1.73 -6.34 7.34
N LEU A 61 -2.28 -6.37 8.56
CA LEU A 61 -2.49 -7.62 9.30
C LEU A 61 -3.43 -8.59 8.57
N PHE A 62 -4.56 -8.12 8.04
CA PHE A 62 -5.50 -8.96 7.29
C PHE A 62 -4.95 -9.48 5.96
N ILE A 63 -3.88 -8.88 5.44
CA ILE A 63 -3.12 -9.37 4.28
C ILE A 63 -2.11 -10.45 4.71
N ILE A 64 -1.41 -10.25 5.83
CA ILE A 64 -0.33 -11.16 6.29
C ILE A 64 -0.86 -12.42 6.97
N ILE A 65 -1.84 -12.30 7.88
CA ILE A 65 -2.31 -13.43 8.70
C ILE A 65 -2.70 -14.66 7.84
N PRO A 66 -3.46 -14.52 6.74
CA PRO A 66 -3.77 -15.64 5.84
C PRO A 66 -2.57 -16.35 5.21
N LEU A 67 -1.39 -15.72 5.17
CA LEU A 67 -0.18 -16.32 4.60
C LEU A 67 0.41 -17.42 5.51
N PHE A 68 0.15 -17.33 6.82
CA PHE A 68 0.69 -18.25 7.82
C PHE A 68 -0.38 -19.13 8.44
N THR A 69 -1.62 -18.64 8.50
CA THR A 69 -2.75 -19.36 9.11
C THR A 69 -3.91 -19.44 8.14
N ALA A 70 -4.14 -20.63 7.59
CA ALA A 70 -5.28 -20.87 6.72
C ALA A 70 -6.59 -20.72 7.52
N GLY A 71 -7.52 -19.91 7.00
CA GLY A 71 -8.87 -19.77 7.57
C GLY A 71 -9.00 -18.84 8.78
N ALA A 72 -7.91 -18.30 9.33
CA ALA A 72 -7.97 -17.38 10.48
C ALA A 72 -8.64 -16.02 10.16
N VAL A 73 -8.61 -15.62 8.89
CA VAL A 73 -9.26 -14.38 8.42
C VAL A 73 -10.19 -14.72 7.26
N LYS A 74 -11.40 -14.15 7.31
CA LYS A 74 -12.40 -14.31 6.25
C LYS A 74 -11.85 -13.76 4.94
N ALA A 75 -11.96 -14.53 3.85
CA ALA A 75 -11.45 -14.13 2.53
C ALA A 75 -11.98 -12.77 2.04
N SER A 76 -13.19 -12.38 2.46
CA SER A 76 -13.74 -11.06 2.16
C SER A 76 -12.96 -9.93 2.83
N LEU A 77 -12.48 -10.11 4.07
CA LEU A 77 -11.70 -9.09 4.78
C LEU A 77 -10.36 -8.86 4.09
N THR A 78 -9.60 -9.92 3.79
CA THR A 78 -8.35 -9.80 3.02
C THR A 78 -8.57 -9.12 1.68
N LYS A 79 -9.68 -9.42 0.99
CA LYS A 79 -10.07 -8.75 -0.26
C LYS A 79 -10.30 -7.25 -0.05
N TRP A 80 -11.09 -6.86 0.95
CA TRP A 80 -11.37 -5.44 1.23
C TRP A 80 -10.11 -4.70 1.68
N SER A 81 -9.27 -5.31 2.50
CA SER A 81 -7.97 -4.74 2.91
C SER A 81 -7.07 -4.46 1.71
N MET A 82 -7.02 -5.36 0.73
CA MET A 82 -6.30 -5.17 -0.53
C MET A 82 -6.83 -4.02 -1.39
N ILE A 83 -8.13 -3.72 -1.31
CA ILE A 83 -8.74 -2.59 -2.02
C ILE A 83 -8.46 -1.29 -1.28
N VAL A 84 -8.67 -1.27 0.04
CA VAL A 84 -8.41 -0.08 0.88
C VAL A 84 -6.95 0.35 0.77
N THR A 85 -6.03 -0.60 0.85
CA THR A 85 -4.59 -0.34 0.66
C THR A 85 -4.28 0.26 -0.70
N ALA A 86 -4.87 -0.26 -1.78
CA ALA A 86 -4.70 0.33 -3.12
C ALA A 86 -5.23 1.76 -3.20
N VAL A 87 -6.43 2.01 -2.66
CA VAL A 87 -7.05 3.36 -2.65
C VAL A 87 -6.19 4.34 -1.85
N VAL A 88 -5.75 3.97 -0.65
CA VAL A 88 -4.91 4.84 0.17
C VAL A 88 -3.56 5.12 -0.50
N TRP A 89 -2.97 4.12 -1.17
CA TRP A 89 -1.72 4.33 -1.91
C TRP A 89 -1.89 5.29 -3.10
N ILE A 90 -3.03 5.22 -3.79
CA ILE A 90 -3.37 6.19 -4.83
C ILE A 90 -3.48 7.60 -4.23
N LEU A 91 -4.08 7.76 -3.05
CA LEU A 91 -4.12 9.05 -2.36
C LEU A 91 -2.71 9.56 -2.03
N ILE A 92 -1.80 8.70 -1.59
CA ILE A 92 -0.39 9.05 -1.35
C ILE A 92 0.24 9.61 -2.63
N ILE A 93 0.06 8.95 -3.78
CA ILE A 93 0.59 9.44 -5.06
C ILE A 93 0.03 10.82 -5.41
N VAL A 94 -1.28 11.01 -5.26
CA VAL A 94 -1.92 12.30 -5.56
C VAL A 94 -1.36 13.40 -4.65
N ILE A 95 -1.20 13.11 -3.37
CA ILE A 95 -0.78 14.09 -2.36
C ILE A 95 0.73 14.37 -2.45
N SER A 96 1.57 13.34 -2.49
CA SER A 96 3.03 13.47 -2.51
C SER A 96 3.55 13.92 -3.88
N ASP A 97 3.07 13.32 -4.98
CA ASP A 97 3.68 13.54 -6.29
C ASP A 97 2.96 14.61 -7.10
N PHE A 98 1.62 14.59 -7.15
CA PHE A 98 0.91 15.57 -7.96
C PHE A 98 0.89 16.95 -7.31
N VAL A 99 0.53 17.06 -6.02
CA VAL A 99 0.50 18.38 -5.34
C VAL A 99 1.89 19.03 -5.33
N TYR A 100 2.96 18.26 -5.14
CA TYR A 100 4.33 18.77 -5.21
C TYR A 100 4.73 19.13 -6.65
N GLY A 101 4.42 18.27 -7.64
CA GLY A 101 4.64 18.52 -9.07
C GLY A 101 4.01 19.82 -9.57
N PHE A 102 2.79 20.13 -9.13
CA PHE A 102 2.06 21.34 -9.53
C PHE A 102 2.58 22.63 -8.88
N ARG A 103 3.39 22.56 -7.81
CA ARG A 103 3.98 23.76 -7.17
C ARG A 103 5.16 24.36 -7.94
N GLY A 104 5.53 23.75 -9.07
CA GLY A 104 6.61 24.21 -9.92
C GLY A 104 7.94 23.60 -9.47
N ILE A 105 8.48 22.70 -10.28
CA ILE A 105 9.75 22.01 -10.04
C ILE A 105 10.74 22.46 -11.12
N SER A 106 11.98 22.76 -10.75
CA SER A 106 12.98 23.28 -11.69
C SER A 106 14.36 22.62 -11.56
N GLY A 107 15.11 22.61 -12.65
CA GLY A 107 16.49 22.11 -12.66
C GLY A 107 16.59 20.64 -12.28
N ILE A 108 17.44 20.32 -11.29
CA ILE A 108 17.69 18.93 -10.88
C ILE A 108 16.55 18.32 -10.06
N GLU A 109 15.70 19.15 -9.44
CA GLU A 109 14.57 18.71 -8.61
C GLU A 109 13.55 17.90 -9.41
N ILE A 110 13.45 18.12 -10.72
CA ILE A 110 12.56 17.35 -11.60
C ILE A 110 12.93 15.87 -11.65
N PHE A 111 14.23 15.56 -11.55
CA PHE A 111 14.70 14.18 -11.57
C PHE A 111 14.44 13.48 -10.23
N TYR A 112 14.65 14.16 -9.10
CA TYR A 112 14.34 13.61 -7.76
C TYR A 112 12.84 13.36 -7.57
N TRP A 113 12.01 14.30 -8.05
CA TRP A 113 10.57 14.11 -8.06
C TRP A 113 10.17 12.93 -8.96
N LEU A 114 10.69 12.86 -10.19
CA LEU A 114 10.37 11.79 -11.13
C LEU A 114 10.79 10.42 -10.57
N GLU A 115 11.95 10.33 -9.93
CA GLU A 115 12.41 9.12 -9.25
C GLU A 115 11.44 8.68 -8.14
N THR A 116 11.04 9.60 -7.27
CA THR A 116 10.08 9.34 -6.18
C THR A 116 8.73 8.89 -6.73
N PHE A 117 8.22 9.56 -7.75
CA PHE A 117 6.98 9.20 -8.42
C PHE A 117 7.04 7.79 -9.03
N ILE A 118 8.15 7.44 -9.69
CA ILE A 118 8.36 6.09 -10.24
C ILE A 118 8.36 5.04 -9.11
N TYR A 119 8.98 5.30 -7.96
CA TYR A 119 8.91 4.39 -6.81
C TYR A 119 7.48 4.19 -6.31
N HIS A 120 6.69 5.26 -6.20
CA HIS A 120 5.29 5.14 -5.80
C HIS A 120 4.46 4.35 -6.83
N LEU A 121 4.69 4.54 -8.13
CA LEU A 121 4.05 3.76 -9.20
C LEU A 121 4.45 2.28 -9.18
N LEU A 122 5.71 1.98 -8.85
CA LEU A 122 6.19 0.60 -8.71
C LEU A 122 5.47 -0.09 -7.55
N ILE A 123 5.37 0.58 -6.41
CA ILE A 123 4.65 0.05 -5.24
C ILE A 123 3.16 -0.12 -5.55
N LEU A 124 2.54 0.84 -6.25
CA LEU A 124 1.14 0.71 -6.71
C LEU A 124 0.97 -0.55 -7.58
N THR A 125 1.89 -0.77 -8.51
CA THR A 125 1.88 -1.95 -9.38
C THR A 125 1.99 -3.25 -8.56
N CYS A 126 2.83 -3.27 -7.53
CA CYS A 126 2.93 -4.40 -6.60
C CYS A 126 1.62 -4.63 -5.84
N ILE A 127 0.99 -3.58 -5.32
CA ILE A 127 -0.30 -3.68 -4.62
C ILE A 127 -1.38 -4.21 -5.57
N LEU A 128 -1.52 -3.63 -6.76
CA LEU A 128 -2.51 -4.06 -7.75
C LEU A 128 -2.29 -5.53 -8.17
N ASN A 129 -1.04 -5.96 -8.33
CA ASN A 129 -0.71 -7.36 -8.62
C ASN A 129 -1.07 -8.29 -7.45
N ALA A 130 -0.78 -7.90 -6.20
CA ALA A 130 -1.17 -8.66 -5.01
C ALA A 130 -2.70 -8.77 -4.89
N SER A 131 -3.40 -7.73 -5.33
CA SER A 131 -4.86 -7.60 -5.31
C SER A 131 -5.55 -8.18 -6.54
N LYS A 132 -4.84 -8.70 -7.56
CA LYS A 132 -5.47 -9.24 -8.79
C LYS A 132 -6.53 -10.30 -8.50
N SER A 133 -6.31 -11.18 -7.53
CA SER A 133 -7.30 -12.18 -7.12
C SER A 133 -8.54 -11.58 -6.45
N ALA A 134 -8.39 -10.40 -5.82
CA ALA A 134 -9.48 -9.65 -5.21
C ALA A 134 -10.35 -8.93 -6.25
N PHE A 135 -9.73 -8.29 -7.25
CA PHE A 135 -10.44 -7.54 -8.30
C PHE A 135 -11.11 -8.41 -9.36
N LYS A 136 -10.53 -9.58 -9.71
CA LYS A 136 -11.09 -10.46 -10.76
C LYS A 136 -12.50 -11.00 -10.45
N LYS A 137 -12.91 -11.00 -9.17
CA LYS A 137 -14.26 -11.41 -8.72
C LYS A 137 -15.25 -10.25 -8.55
N ILE A 138 -14.89 -9.02 -8.90
CA ILE A 138 -15.80 -7.85 -8.84
C ILE A 138 -16.39 -7.55 -10.21
N VAL A 139 -15.65 -7.88 -11.28
CA VAL A 139 -16.00 -7.58 -12.68
C VAL A 139 -16.62 -8.79 -13.40
N ALA A 140 -16.74 -9.92 -12.71
CA ALA A 140 -17.38 -11.15 -13.20
C ALA A 140 -18.63 -11.43 -12.35
#